data_AF-A0A831KBY7-F1
#
_entry.id   AF-A0A831KBY7-F1
#
_cell.length_a   1.000
_cell.length_b   1.000
_cell.length_c   1.000
_cell.angle_alpha   90.00
_cell.angle_beta   90.00
_cell.angle_gamma   90.00
#
_symmetry.space_group_name_H-M   'P 1'
#
loop_
_entity.id
_entity.type
_entity.pdbx_description
1 polymer ?
#
loop_
_entity_poly.entity_id
_entity_poly.type
_entity_poly.pdbx_seq_one_letter_code
_entity_poly.pdbx_strand_id
1 'polypeptide(L)'
;MDDIIKPGDEWKYHYRGTRYHFNSEQEMWWQTFRDGLNVPVISGHEEILKSLLEIKPVGGSFRITETGDVLTKIINENDEPKWKAIYVCELDGTFKFDDGININQKGLQPGDLWLSFFDGARYSYLTSRIWWNNPKGFRQYTEQTLPADVIAGLRRYKPSGGSFRITENGFVITLIPKQPIPNNLKEQWKKLTPKQQRLIATKVDLVDMLPIYVGRYYEGFSLKDPVDYSKPLGKEEKALMLDFLDAFSIDTQFEGMVPKDINSDKLEESAKYLDDPEDWQ
;
A
#
# COMPACT_ATOMS: atom_id res chain seq x y z
N MET A 1 -7.27 -21.18 17.63
CA MET A 1 -8.70 -20.80 17.66
C MET A 1 -8.70 -19.31 17.48
N ASP A 2 -9.02 -18.84 16.29
CA ASP A 2 -9.15 -17.40 16.06
C ASP A 2 -10.41 -16.94 16.80
N ASP A 3 -10.25 -15.96 17.69
CA ASP A 3 -11.38 -15.30 18.33
C ASP A 3 -12.27 -14.74 17.22
N ILE A 4 -13.53 -15.18 17.15
CA ILE A 4 -14.50 -14.62 16.21
C ILE A 4 -14.73 -13.15 16.59
N ILE A 5 -14.18 -12.23 15.79
CA ILE A 5 -14.40 -10.79 15.92
C ILE A 5 -15.87 -10.49 15.64
N LYS A 6 -16.51 -9.72 16.53
CA LYS A 6 -17.90 -9.29 16.40
C LYS A 6 -18.00 -7.78 16.14
N PRO A 7 -19.09 -7.30 15.52
CA PRO A 7 -19.38 -5.87 15.43
C PRO A 7 -19.23 -5.16 16.78
N GLY A 8 -18.47 -4.08 16.81
CA GLY A 8 -18.15 -3.31 18.02
C GLY A 8 -16.85 -3.72 18.72
N ASP A 9 -16.26 -4.88 18.39
CA ASP A 9 -14.99 -5.30 18.98
C ASP A 9 -13.80 -4.46 18.49
N GLU A 10 -12.77 -4.37 19.32
CA GLU A 10 -11.52 -3.72 18.94
C GLU A 10 -10.82 -4.49 17.82
N TRP A 11 -10.51 -3.78 16.74
CA TRP A 11 -9.76 -4.32 15.62
C TRP A 11 -8.29 -4.43 15.97
N LYS A 12 -7.82 -5.68 16.13
CA LYS A 12 -6.46 -6.01 16.57
C LYS A 12 -5.40 -5.84 15.46
N TYR A 13 -5.80 -5.68 14.20
CA TYR A 13 -4.88 -5.56 13.06
C TYR A 13 -4.71 -4.10 12.62
N HIS A 14 -3.99 -3.89 11.53
CA HIS A 14 -3.70 -2.54 11.01
C HIS A 14 -4.96 -1.86 10.48
N TYR A 15 -5.22 -0.64 10.96
CA TYR A 15 -6.28 0.23 10.45
C TYR A 15 -5.92 0.80 9.07
N ARG A 16 -6.40 0.13 8.02
CA ARG A 16 -6.07 0.38 6.61
C ARG A 16 -7.31 0.24 5.72
N GLY A 17 -7.13 0.40 4.42
CA GLY A 17 -8.21 0.27 3.44
C GLY A 17 -8.61 1.59 2.77
N THR A 18 -9.53 1.50 1.82
CA THR A 18 -10.14 2.65 1.13
C THR A 18 -10.92 3.48 2.14
N ARG A 19 -10.72 4.80 2.13
CA ARG A 19 -11.39 5.68 3.09
C ARG A 19 -12.69 6.22 2.52
N TYR A 20 -13.75 6.09 3.31
CA TYR A 20 -15.06 6.64 3.02
C TYR A 20 -15.53 7.55 4.16
N HIS A 21 -16.52 8.37 3.85
CA HIS A 21 -17.13 9.32 4.76
C HIS A 21 -18.64 9.11 4.79
N PHE A 22 -19.23 9.44 5.94
CA PHE A 22 -20.68 9.38 6.15
C PHE A 22 -21.14 10.43 7.17
N ASN A 23 -22.43 10.75 7.16
CA ASN A 23 -23.04 11.71 8.08
C ASN A 23 -24.34 11.16 8.71
N SER A 24 -24.90 11.93 9.64
CA SER A 24 -26.19 11.62 10.29
C SER A 24 -27.40 11.69 9.35
N GLU A 25 -27.25 12.28 8.17
CA GLU A 25 -28.29 12.36 7.13
C GLU A 25 -28.32 11.10 6.24
N GLN A 26 -27.54 10.07 6.61
CA GLN A 26 -27.41 8.81 5.88
C GLN A 26 -26.82 8.97 4.48
N GLU A 27 -25.98 9.97 4.29
CA GLU A 27 -25.18 10.11 3.06
C GLU A 27 -23.84 9.42 3.24
N MET A 28 -23.32 8.84 2.15
CA MET A 28 -21.99 8.24 2.10
C MET A 28 -21.23 8.73 0.86
N TRP A 29 -19.94 9.00 1.00
CA TRP A 29 -19.11 9.45 -0.12
C TRP A 29 -17.64 9.07 0.00
N TRP A 30 -16.97 9.08 -1.15
CA TRP A 30 -15.51 9.08 -1.23
C TRP A 30 -14.99 10.50 -1.50
N GLN A 31 -13.80 10.84 -0.98
CA GLN A 31 -13.18 12.15 -1.19
C GLN A 31 -11.67 12.06 -1.42
N THR A 32 -11.12 12.83 -2.38
CA THR A 32 -9.69 12.80 -2.75
C THR A 32 -8.74 13.28 -1.64
N PHE A 33 -9.05 14.43 -1.06
CA PHE A 33 -8.32 15.11 0.01
C PHE A 33 -9.28 16.10 0.68
N ARG A 34 -8.85 16.77 1.74
CA ARG A 34 -9.68 17.76 2.44
C ARG A 34 -10.13 18.84 1.44
N ASP A 35 -11.44 19.00 1.28
CA ASP A 35 -12.10 19.92 0.34
C ASP A 35 -11.89 19.59 -1.16
N GLY A 36 -11.45 18.37 -1.47
CA GLY A 36 -11.29 17.88 -2.83
C GLY A 36 -12.58 17.31 -3.44
N LEU A 37 -12.45 16.65 -4.60
CA LEU A 37 -13.58 16.06 -5.32
C LEU A 37 -14.32 15.07 -4.41
N ASN A 38 -15.62 15.32 -4.26
CA ASN A 38 -16.56 14.46 -3.56
C ASN A 38 -17.28 13.56 -4.57
N VAL A 39 -17.31 12.25 -4.30
CA VAL A 39 -18.02 11.26 -5.12
C VAL A 39 -19.04 10.54 -4.24
N PRO A 40 -20.34 10.84 -4.37
CA PRO A 40 -21.38 10.23 -3.55
C PRO A 40 -21.59 8.75 -3.93
N VAL A 41 -21.87 7.94 -2.91
CA VAL A 41 -22.35 6.56 -3.05
C VAL A 41 -23.87 6.60 -3.15
N ILE A 42 -24.43 6.07 -4.23
CA ILE A 42 -25.87 6.15 -4.52
C ILE A 42 -26.66 4.92 -4.07
N SER A 43 -26.01 3.77 -3.87
CA SER A 43 -26.65 2.54 -3.40
C SER A 43 -25.64 1.49 -2.93
N GLY A 44 -26.10 0.49 -2.18
CA GLY A 44 -25.31 -0.67 -1.75
C GLY A 44 -24.51 -0.41 -0.48
N HIS A 45 -24.95 0.56 0.32
CA HIS A 45 -24.28 1.07 1.51
C HIS A 45 -25.20 1.10 2.74
N GLU A 46 -26.44 0.64 2.60
CA GLU A 46 -27.53 0.83 3.56
C GLU A 46 -27.25 0.11 4.89
N GLU A 47 -26.84 -1.16 4.84
CA GLU A 47 -26.51 -1.94 6.05
C GLU A 47 -25.23 -1.42 6.73
N ILE A 48 -24.21 -1.07 5.95
CA ILE A 48 -22.98 -0.46 6.46
C ILE A 48 -23.28 0.85 7.18
N LEU A 49 -24.13 1.72 6.60
CA LEU A 49 -24.51 2.98 7.25
C LEU A 49 -25.24 2.73 8.56
N LYS A 50 -26.18 1.79 8.58
CA LYS A 50 -26.91 1.42 9.79
C LYS A 50 -25.95 1.00 10.90
N SER A 51 -25.03 0.08 10.62
CA SER A 51 -24.02 -0.36 11.59
C SER A 51 -23.05 0.75 12.01
N LEU A 52 -22.66 1.62 11.08
CA LEU A 52 -21.79 2.77 11.38
C LEU A 52 -22.49 3.79 12.29
N LEU A 53 -23.77 4.08 12.06
CA LEU A 53 -24.54 5.06 12.83
C LEU A 53 -24.88 4.56 14.23
N GLU A 54 -25.00 3.25 14.43
CA GLU A 54 -25.09 2.64 15.77
C GLU A 54 -23.82 2.91 16.61
N ILE A 55 -22.65 2.97 15.98
CA ILE A 55 -21.36 3.22 16.65
C ILE A 55 -21.02 4.72 16.70
N LYS A 56 -21.34 5.48 15.64
CA LYS A 56 -21.00 6.91 15.47
C LYS A 56 -22.19 7.69 14.89
N PRO A 57 -23.16 8.10 15.73
CA PRO A 57 -24.40 8.73 15.28
C PRO A 57 -24.23 10.05 14.52
N VAL A 58 -23.16 10.79 14.77
CA VAL A 58 -22.89 12.10 14.15
C VAL A 58 -22.18 11.96 12.78
N GLY A 59 -21.73 10.76 12.42
CA GLY A 59 -20.96 10.50 11.22
C GLY A 59 -19.45 10.49 11.41
N GLY A 60 -18.72 10.63 10.31
CA GLY A 60 -17.26 10.71 10.27
C GLY A 60 -16.68 9.96 9.09
N SER A 61 -15.52 9.34 9.31
CA SER A 61 -14.86 8.49 8.31
C SER A 61 -14.75 7.05 8.79
N PHE A 62 -14.76 6.13 7.84
CA PHE A 62 -14.47 4.72 8.05
C PHE A 62 -13.53 4.23 6.95
N ARG A 63 -13.08 2.98 7.04
CA ARG A 63 -12.28 2.33 6.00
C ARG A 63 -12.86 0.96 5.68
N ILE A 64 -12.65 0.52 4.44
CA ILE A 64 -12.90 -0.86 4.02
C ILE A 64 -11.57 -1.47 3.60
N THR A 65 -11.16 -2.55 4.27
CA THR A 65 -9.92 -3.29 3.95
C THR A 65 -10.04 -4.00 2.61
N GLU A 66 -8.90 -4.45 2.07
CA GLU A 66 -8.84 -5.29 0.88
C GLU A 66 -9.52 -6.67 1.02
N THR A 67 -9.82 -7.07 2.27
CA THR A 67 -10.56 -8.28 2.64
C THR A 67 -12.05 -8.02 2.86
N GLY A 68 -12.49 -6.77 2.76
CA GLY A 68 -13.90 -6.38 2.93
C GLY A 68 -14.30 -5.98 4.35
N ASP A 69 -13.38 -5.96 5.31
CA ASP A 69 -13.69 -5.55 6.69
C ASP A 69 -13.95 -4.05 6.77
N VAL A 70 -15.08 -3.66 7.35
CA VAL A 70 -15.45 -2.27 7.60
C VAL A 70 -14.96 -1.86 8.98
N LEU A 71 -14.10 -0.85 9.02
CA LEU A 71 -13.43 -0.39 10.22
C LEU A 71 -13.71 1.09 10.47
N THR A 72 -13.95 1.47 11.72
CA THR A 72 -14.04 2.88 12.12
C THR A 72 -13.12 3.20 13.28
N LYS A 73 -12.88 4.48 13.51
CA LYS A 73 -12.18 4.96 14.71
C LYS A 73 -13.15 5.57 15.70
N ILE A 74 -13.05 5.12 16.94
CA ILE A 74 -13.60 5.82 18.10
C ILE A 74 -12.46 6.60 18.75
N ILE A 75 -12.68 7.88 19.00
CA ILE A 75 -11.73 8.76 19.69
C ILE A 75 -12.15 8.80 21.16
N ASN A 76 -11.19 8.53 22.05
CA ASN A 76 -11.36 8.70 23.47
C ASN A 76 -10.16 9.49 23.99
N GLU A 77 -10.40 10.73 24.45
CA GLU A 77 -9.32 11.64 24.85
C GLU A 77 -8.56 11.16 26.09
N ASN A 78 -9.17 10.28 26.87
CA ASN A 78 -8.61 9.72 28.10
C ASN A 78 -7.82 8.42 27.89
N ASP A 79 -7.84 7.84 26.69
CA ASP A 79 -7.12 6.60 26.37
C ASP A 79 -5.74 6.90 25.74
N GLU A 80 -4.77 6.01 25.95
CA GLU A 80 -3.55 5.92 25.15
C GLU A 80 -3.49 4.57 24.41
N PRO A 81 -3.57 4.54 23.07
CA PRO A 81 -3.72 5.68 22.16
C PRO A 81 -5.12 6.33 22.24
N LYS A 82 -5.19 7.64 21.94
CA LYS A 82 -6.43 8.46 21.92
C LYS A 82 -7.53 7.98 20.95
N TRP A 83 -7.29 6.88 20.24
CA TRP A 83 -8.26 6.27 19.36
C TRP A 83 -8.07 4.76 19.31
N LYS A 84 -9.18 4.04 19.19
CA LYS A 84 -9.23 2.60 18.93
C LYS A 84 -9.88 2.35 17.58
N ALA A 85 -9.35 1.38 16.84
CA ALA A 85 -10.03 0.88 15.64
C ALA A 85 -11.08 -0.14 16.08
N ILE A 86 -12.27 -0.03 15.51
CA ILE A 86 -13.41 -0.88 15.83
C ILE A 86 -13.86 -1.57 14.55
N TYR A 87 -14.08 -2.87 14.64
CA TYR A 87 -14.72 -3.64 13.58
C TYR A 87 -16.23 -3.35 13.56
N VAL A 88 -16.76 -3.05 12.39
CA VAL A 88 -18.17 -2.66 12.21
C VAL A 88 -18.96 -3.82 11.63
N CYS A 89 -18.59 -4.27 10.44
CA CYS A 89 -19.22 -5.36 9.70
C CYS A 89 -18.32 -5.76 8.52
N GLU A 90 -18.75 -6.73 7.72
CA GLU A 90 -18.17 -7.03 6.41
C GLU A 90 -18.89 -6.22 5.33
N LEU A 91 -18.18 -5.89 4.25
CA LEU A 91 -18.75 -5.30 3.05
C LEU A 91 -19.71 -6.29 2.41
N ASP A 92 -21.00 -5.97 2.44
CA ASP A 92 -22.10 -6.80 1.97
C ASP A 92 -22.64 -6.34 0.61
N GLY A 93 -21.74 -6.05 -0.33
CA GLY A 93 -22.15 -5.65 -1.67
C GLY A 93 -21.10 -4.87 -2.44
N THR A 94 -21.53 -4.25 -3.54
CA THR A 94 -20.69 -3.34 -4.31
C THR A 94 -21.33 -1.97 -4.32
N PHE A 95 -20.60 -0.98 -3.85
CA PHE A 95 -21.00 0.42 -3.93
C PHE A 95 -21.20 0.83 -5.39
N LYS A 96 -22.33 1.49 -5.64
CA LYS A 96 -22.54 2.23 -6.87
C LYS A 96 -22.33 3.70 -6.58
N PHE A 97 -21.63 4.38 -7.49
CA PHE A 97 -21.37 5.80 -7.41
C PHE A 97 -22.09 6.51 -8.56
N ASP A 98 -22.31 7.80 -8.35
CA ASP A 98 -22.83 8.66 -9.39
C ASP A 98 -21.84 8.85 -10.56
N ASP A 99 -22.35 9.24 -11.73
CA ASP A 99 -21.58 9.63 -12.93
C ASP A 99 -20.64 8.56 -13.51
N GLY A 100 -20.98 7.27 -13.34
CA GLY A 100 -20.30 6.17 -14.01
C GLY A 100 -18.92 5.82 -13.46
N ILE A 101 -18.58 6.26 -12.23
CA ILE A 101 -17.41 5.75 -11.52
C ILE A 101 -17.68 4.30 -11.10
N ASN A 102 -17.03 3.38 -11.79
CA ASN A 102 -17.09 1.96 -11.50
C ASN A 102 -15.85 1.53 -10.70
N ILE A 103 -16.05 1.11 -9.45
CA ILE A 103 -14.99 0.57 -8.58
C ILE A 103 -14.75 -0.94 -8.80
N ASN A 104 -15.61 -1.61 -9.56
CA ASN A 104 -15.54 -3.03 -9.90
C ASN A 104 -15.42 -3.21 -11.43
N GLN A 105 -14.28 -2.77 -11.96
CA GLN A 105 -14.01 -2.77 -13.40
C GLN A 105 -13.69 -4.18 -13.90
N LYS A 106 -14.24 -4.52 -15.07
CA LYS A 106 -14.01 -5.81 -15.74
C LYS A 106 -13.09 -5.62 -16.94
N GLY A 107 -12.31 -6.64 -17.25
CA GLY A 107 -11.48 -6.67 -18.46
C GLY A 107 -10.24 -5.77 -18.44
N LEU A 108 -9.83 -5.28 -17.27
CA LEU A 108 -8.57 -4.55 -17.14
C LEU A 108 -7.37 -5.47 -17.34
N GLN A 109 -6.37 -4.98 -18.07
CA GLN A 109 -5.07 -5.61 -18.25
C GLN A 109 -3.99 -4.85 -17.47
N PRO A 110 -3.00 -5.53 -16.89
CA PRO A 110 -1.89 -4.85 -16.19
C PRO A 110 -1.25 -3.78 -17.08
N GLY A 111 -1.16 -2.55 -16.58
CA GLY A 111 -0.67 -1.38 -17.32
C GLY A 111 -1.78 -0.47 -17.87
N ASP A 112 -3.03 -0.90 -17.85
CA ASP A 112 -4.18 -0.04 -18.18
C ASP A 112 -4.34 1.09 -17.15
N LEU A 113 -4.94 2.19 -17.60
CA LEU A 113 -5.34 3.28 -16.71
C LEU A 113 -6.26 2.74 -15.62
N TRP A 114 -6.00 3.12 -14.38
CA TRP A 114 -6.97 2.90 -13.32
C TRP A 114 -8.08 3.95 -13.41
N LEU A 115 -9.32 3.51 -13.70
CA LEU A 115 -10.42 4.42 -14.06
C LEU A 115 -11.28 4.86 -12.87
N SER A 116 -10.87 4.52 -11.65
CA SER A 116 -11.56 4.89 -10.43
C SER A 116 -10.66 5.72 -9.52
N PHE A 117 -11.14 6.09 -8.35
CA PHE A 117 -10.32 6.78 -7.37
C PHE A 117 -9.09 5.95 -6.98
N PHE A 118 -7.94 6.61 -6.88
CA PHE A 118 -6.68 5.99 -6.45
C PHE A 118 -6.65 5.90 -4.92
N ASP A 119 -7.35 4.91 -4.35
CA ASP A 119 -7.37 4.65 -2.91
C ASP A 119 -7.34 3.16 -2.56
N GLY A 120 -7.14 2.85 -1.27
CA GLY A 120 -7.02 1.48 -0.78
C GLY A 120 -6.02 1.33 0.36
N ALA A 121 -5.84 0.08 0.79
CA ALA A 121 -4.78 -0.30 1.71
C ALA A 121 -3.42 -0.06 1.06
N ARG A 122 -2.63 0.83 1.64
CA ARG A 122 -1.33 1.26 1.10
C ARG A 122 -0.22 0.36 1.62
N TYR A 123 0.55 -0.19 0.69
CA TYR A 123 1.76 -0.95 0.96
C TYR A 123 2.94 -0.39 0.17
N SER A 124 4.13 -0.81 0.55
CA SER A 124 5.34 -0.59 -0.22
C SER A 124 5.95 -1.92 -0.61
N TYR A 125 6.66 -1.94 -1.72
CA TYR A 125 7.42 -3.10 -2.14
C TYR A 125 8.78 -2.72 -2.72
N LEU A 126 9.69 -3.68 -2.68
CA LEU A 126 10.95 -3.67 -3.40
C LEU A 126 11.28 -5.13 -3.71
N THR A 127 11.64 -5.41 -4.96
CA THR A 127 11.87 -6.76 -5.50
C THR A 127 10.70 -7.73 -5.27
N SER A 128 10.67 -8.45 -4.15
CA SER A 128 9.57 -9.34 -3.72
C SER A 128 9.09 -9.06 -2.29
N ARG A 129 9.79 -8.19 -1.55
CA ARG A 129 9.45 -7.87 -0.17
C ARG A 129 8.37 -6.80 -0.15
N ILE A 130 7.34 -7.04 0.64
CA ILE A 130 6.23 -6.13 0.84
C ILE A 130 6.23 -5.73 2.31
N TRP A 131 5.99 -4.46 2.57
CA TRP A 131 5.85 -3.96 3.92
C TRP A 131 4.80 -2.86 4.01
N TRP A 132 4.29 -2.73 5.22
CA TRP A 132 3.49 -1.58 5.61
C TRP A 132 4.38 -0.57 6.34
N ASN A 133 4.18 0.72 6.02
CA ASN A 133 4.83 1.81 6.74
C ASN A 133 3.98 2.15 7.96
N ASN A 134 4.38 1.64 9.13
CA ASN A 134 3.76 1.99 10.39
C ASN A 134 4.08 3.46 10.74
N PRO A 135 3.08 4.37 10.82
CA PRO A 135 3.34 5.77 11.16
C PRO A 135 3.96 5.98 12.55
N LYS A 136 3.87 4.97 13.43
CA LYS A 136 4.30 5.05 14.84
C LYS A 136 5.48 4.14 15.18
N GLY A 137 6.10 3.48 14.21
CA GLY A 137 7.15 2.50 14.51
C GLY A 137 7.91 2.00 13.29
N PHE A 138 8.58 0.85 13.46
CA PHE A 138 9.38 0.22 12.42
C PHE A 138 8.53 -0.31 11.25
N ARG A 139 9.18 -0.50 10.10
CA ARG A 139 8.56 -1.19 8.95
C ARG A 139 8.15 -2.60 9.37
N GLN A 140 6.92 -2.97 9.04
CA GLN A 140 6.41 -4.32 9.28
C GLN A 140 6.25 -5.03 7.95
N TYR A 141 7.00 -6.11 7.78
CA TYR A 141 6.98 -6.92 6.56
C TYR A 141 5.78 -7.86 6.58
N THR A 142 5.23 -8.13 5.40
CA THR A 142 4.15 -9.12 5.27
C THR A 142 4.70 -10.52 5.43
N GLU A 143 3.88 -11.44 5.94
CA GLU A 143 4.21 -12.87 5.94
C GLU A 143 3.99 -13.48 4.56
N GLN A 144 2.90 -13.09 3.91
CA GLN A 144 2.53 -13.54 2.58
C GLN A 144 3.24 -12.69 1.52
N THR A 145 3.36 -13.29 0.33
CA THR A 145 3.83 -12.62 -0.89
C THR A 145 2.67 -12.42 -1.85
N LEU A 146 2.74 -11.39 -2.70
CA LEU A 146 1.76 -11.24 -3.78
C LEU A 146 1.87 -12.38 -4.81
N PRO A 147 0.79 -12.66 -5.55
CA PRO A 147 0.82 -13.52 -6.72
C PRO A 147 1.94 -13.15 -7.69
N ALA A 148 2.54 -14.16 -8.33
CA ALA A 148 3.74 -13.98 -9.15
C ALA A 148 3.51 -13.02 -10.33
N ASP A 149 2.32 -13.03 -10.92
CA ASP A 149 1.88 -12.12 -11.99
C ASP A 149 1.79 -10.67 -11.50
N VAL A 150 1.26 -10.44 -10.29
CA VAL A 150 1.21 -9.11 -9.67
C VAL A 150 2.63 -8.60 -9.38
N ILE A 151 3.51 -9.44 -8.82
CA ILE A 151 4.93 -9.07 -8.60
C ILE A 151 5.62 -8.75 -9.92
N ALA A 152 5.41 -9.55 -10.96
CA ALA A 152 5.99 -9.30 -12.27
C ALA A 152 5.48 -7.98 -12.87
N GLY A 153 4.17 -7.70 -12.74
CA GLY A 153 3.56 -6.43 -13.16
C GLY A 153 4.15 -5.24 -12.40
N LEU A 154 4.27 -5.33 -11.08
CA LEU A 154 4.91 -4.31 -10.26
C LEU A 154 6.36 -4.08 -10.71
N ARG A 155 7.19 -5.13 -10.83
CA ARG A 155 8.58 -5.01 -11.31
C ARG A 155 8.70 -4.38 -12.69
N ARG A 156 7.80 -4.73 -13.61
CA ARG A 156 7.77 -4.16 -14.97
C ARG A 156 7.50 -2.66 -14.94
N TYR A 157 6.54 -2.22 -14.14
CA TYR A 157 6.07 -0.85 -14.14
C TYR A 157 6.77 0.06 -13.12
N LYS A 158 7.42 -0.51 -12.10
CA LYS A 158 8.15 0.19 -11.03
C LYS A 158 9.40 -0.61 -10.63
N PRO A 159 10.41 -0.74 -11.48
CA PRO A 159 11.57 -1.61 -11.24
C PRO A 159 12.32 -1.27 -9.93
N SER A 160 12.41 0.02 -9.57
CA SER A 160 13.04 0.50 -8.33
C SER A 160 12.17 0.33 -7.08
N GLY A 161 11.01 -0.32 -7.19
CA GLY A 161 10.06 -0.46 -6.09
C GLY A 161 9.20 0.77 -5.86
N GLY A 162 8.58 0.83 -4.68
CA GLY A 162 7.76 1.95 -4.22
C GLY A 162 6.40 1.53 -3.69
N SER A 163 5.48 2.48 -3.58
CA SER A 163 4.14 2.19 -3.02
C SER A 163 3.14 1.69 -4.06
N PHE A 164 2.22 0.86 -3.59
CA PHE A 164 1.02 0.40 -4.30
C PHE A 164 -0.17 0.41 -3.34
N ARG A 165 -1.38 0.28 -3.88
CA ARG A 165 -2.61 0.16 -3.10
C ARG A 165 -3.37 -1.10 -3.51
N ILE A 166 -4.09 -1.66 -2.54
CA ILE A 166 -5.10 -2.69 -2.79
C ILE A 166 -6.45 -2.12 -2.40
N THR A 167 -7.37 -2.05 -3.36
CA THR A 167 -8.74 -1.58 -3.12
C THR A 167 -9.52 -2.61 -2.31
N GLU A 168 -10.65 -2.21 -1.73
CA GLU A 168 -11.63 -3.09 -1.09
C GLU A 168 -12.14 -4.22 -2.01
N ASN A 169 -12.13 -4.01 -3.31
CA ASN A 169 -12.51 -5.03 -4.29
C ASN A 169 -11.34 -5.93 -4.71
N GLY A 170 -10.15 -5.79 -4.12
CA GLY A 170 -8.96 -6.58 -4.44
C GLY A 170 -8.21 -6.19 -5.72
N PHE A 171 -8.40 -4.99 -6.28
CA PHE A 171 -7.56 -4.48 -7.36
C PHE A 171 -6.23 -3.96 -6.80
N VAL A 172 -5.13 -4.43 -7.35
CA VAL A 172 -3.78 -3.92 -7.08
C VAL A 172 -3.49 -2.80 -8.07
N ILE A 173 -3.29 -1.60 -7.54
CA ILE A 173 -3.09 -0.38 -8.33
C ILE A 173 -1.82 0.34 -7.89
N THR A 174 -1.16 1.03 -8.81
CA THR A 174 0.04 1.81 -8.49
C THR A 174 0.13 3.09 -9.31
N LEU A 175 0.98 4.01 -8.84
CA LEU A 175 1.34 5.23 -9.56
C LEU A 175 2.69 5.02 -10.22
N ILE A 176 2.79 5.31 -11.51
CA ILE A 176 4.03 5.18 -12.29
C ILE A 176 4.55 6.56 -12.73
N PRO A 177 5.87 6.76 -12.75
CA PRO A 177 6.46 7.93 -13.38
C PRO A 177 6.28 7.88 -14.89
N LYS A 178 6.60 9.00 -15.57
CA LYS A 178 6.62 9.06 -17.04
C LYS A 178 7.60 8.01 -17.59
N GLN A 179 7.06 7.06 -18.36
CA GLN A 179 7.83 6.00 -19.01
C GLN A 179 7.05 5.43 -20.21
N PRO A 180 7.72 4.77 -21.16
CA PRO A 180 7.04 4.07 -22.24
C PRO A 180 6.25 2.90 -21.66
N ILE A 181 4.97 2.78 -22.04
CA ILE A 181 4.17 1.61 -21.70
C ILE A 181 3.47 1.05 -22.93
N PRO A 182 3.25 -0.27 -23.00
CA PRO A 182 2.74 -0.93 -24.20
C PRO A 182 1.28 -0.59 -24.51
N ASN A 183 0.50 -0.18 -23.52
CA ASN A 183 -0.94 -0.02 -23.64
C ASN A 183 -1.27 1.35 -24.26
N ASN A 184 -2.28 1.41 -25.13
CA ASN A 184 -2.70 2.66 -25.77
C ASN A 184 -3.52 3.52 -24.80
N LEU A 185 -2.84 4.14 -23.83
CA LEU A 185 -3.47 4.95 -22.79
C LEU A 185 -4.21 6.16 -23.33
N LYS A 186 -3.74 6.72 -24.45
CA LYS A 186 -4.42 7.86 -25.09
C LYS A 186 -5.80 7.46 -25.58
N GLU A 187 -5.96 6.27 -26.14
CA GLU A 187 -7.27 5.75 -26.52
C GLU A 187 -8.12 5.38 -25.31
N GLN A 188 -7.54 4.80 -24.25
CA GLN A 188 -8.26 4.54 -23.02
C GLN A 188 -8.82 5.84 -22.43
N TRP A 189 -7.97 6.86 -22.31
CA TRP A 189 -8.34 8.20 -21.83
C TRP A 189 -9.52 8.80 -22.59
N LYS A 190 -9.50 8.73 -23.93
CA LYS A 190 -10.56 9.28 -24.78
C LYS A 190 -11.91 8.59 -24.60
N LYS A 191 -11.92 7.34 -24.13
CA LYS A 191 -13.15 6.56 -23.86
C LYS A 191 -13.73 6.79 -22.47
N LEU A 192 -13.00 7.50 -21.60
CA LEU A 192 -13.44 7.75 -20.22
C LEU A 192 -14.53 8.81 -20.15
N THR A 193 -15.37 8.72 -19.13
CA THR A 193 -16.32 9.79 -18.82
C THR A 193 -15.58 11.05 -18.37
N PRO A 194 -16.17 12.25 -18.52
CA PRO A 194 -15.53 13.50 -18.07
C PRO A 194 -15.12 13.48 -16.59
N LYS A 195 -15.87 12.79 -15.72
CA LYS A 195 -15.54 12.68 -14.29
C LYS A 195 -14.36 11.75 -14.04
N GLN A 196 -14.26 10.63 -14.76
CA GLN A 196 -13.10 9.74 -14.72
C GLN A 196 -11.84 10.45 -15.24
N GLN A 197 -11.95 11.20 -16.33
CA GLN A 197 -10.85 12.05 -16.82
C GLN A 197 -10.43 13.06 -15.76
N ARG A 198 -11.38 13.74 -15.11
CA ARG A 198 -11.08 14.71 -14.06
C ARG A 198 -10.39 14.06 -12.86
N LEU A 199 -10.84 12.90 -12.40
CA LEU A 199 -10.22 12.14 -11.32
C LEU A 199 -8.74 11.84 -11.60
N ILE A 200 -8.45 11.31 -12.79
CA ILE A 200 -7.08 10.96 -13.17
C ILE A 200 -6.25 12.23 -13.39
N ALA A 201 -6.79 13.26 -14.05
CA ALA A 201 -6.09 14.53 -14.26
C ALA A 201 -5.70 15.18 -12.93
N THR A 202 -6.65 15.32 -11.99
CA THR A 202 -6.37 15.84 -10.65
C THR A 202 -5.29 15.02 -9.95
N LYS A 203 -5.29 13.70 -10.13
CA LYS A 203 -4.24 12.87 -9.53
C LYS A 203 -2.88 13.12 -10.16
N VAL A 204 -2.80 13.19 -11.49
CA VAL A 204 -1.57 13.46 -12.24
C VAL A 204 -1.03 14.85 -11.89
N ASP A 205 -1.87 15.88 -11.85
CA ASP A 205 -1.47 17.25 -11.52
C ASP A 205 -0.84 17.35 -10.11
N LEU A 206 -1.29 16.52 -9.16
CA LEU A 206 -0.78 16.53 -7.79
C LEU A 206 0.55 15.81 -7.60
N VAL A 207 0.85 14.77 -8.38
CA VAL A 207 2.01 13.89 -8.12
C VAL A 207 2.91 13.62 -9.33
N ASP A 208 2.58 14.18 -10.50
CA ASP A 208 3.23 13.93 -11.80
C ASP A 208 3.43 12.42 -12.10
N MET A 209 2.45 11.61 -11.68
CA MET A 209 2.46 10.15 -11.86
C MET A 209 1.09 9.66 -12.29
N LEU A 210 1.09 8.60 -13.09
CA LEU A 210 -0.11 8.03 -13.69
C LEU A 210 -0.62 6.82 -12.89
N PRO A 211 -1.90 6.75 -12.52
CA PRO A 211 -2.47 5.60 -11.86
C PRO A 211 -2.78 4.48 -12.86
N ILE A 212 -2.25 3.29 -12.60
CA ILE A 212 -2.46 2.10 -13.43
C ILE A 212 -2.92 0.91 -12.60
N TYR A 213 -3.61 -0.01 -13.27
CA TYR A 213 -3.93 -1.33 -12.76
C TYR A 213 -2.75 -2.29 -12.94
N VAL A 214 -2.53 -3.19 -11.97
CA VAL A 214 -1.42 -4.15 -11.99
C VAL A 214 -1.90 -5.59 -11.91
N GLY A 215 -2.97 -5.88 -11.17
CA GLY A 215 -3.47 -7.25 -10.99
C GLY A 215 -4.47 -7.36 -9.84
N ARG A 216 -4.72 -8.58 -9.37
CA ARG A 216 -5.72 -8.87 -8.33
C ARG A 216 -5.07 -9.49 -7.10
N TYR A 217 -5.53 -9.09 -5.92
CA TYR A 217 -5.20 -9.72 -4.64
C TYR A 217 -6.26 -9.36 -3.60
N TYR A 218 -6.84 -10.36 -2.95
CA TYR A 218 -7.94 -10.19 -1.99
C TYR A 218 -7.77 -11.00 -0.70
N GLU A 219 -6.63 -11.69 -0.52
CA GLU A 219 -6.39 -12.55 0.64
C GLU A 219 -5.96 -11.74 1.89
N GLY A 220 -5.61 -10.46 1.71
CA GLY A 220 -5.08 -9.63 2.79
C GLY A 220 -3.64 -10.00 3.18
N PHE A 221 -3.08 -9.28 4.14
CA PHE A 221 -1.74 -9.58 4.68
C PHE A 221 -1.77 -9.68 6.20
N SER A 222 -1.11 -10.70 6.71
CA SER A 222 -0.56 -10.71 8.07
C SER A 222 0.76 -9.97 8.06
N LEU A 223 1.02 -9.18 9.10
CA LEU A 223 2.30 -8.52 9.26
C LEU A 223 3.12 -9.20 10.36
N LYS A 224 4.40 -9.36 10.10
CA LYS A 224 5.38 -9.78 11.09
C LYS A 224 5.53 -8.71 12.16
N ASP A 225 5.79 -9.17 13.37
CA ASP A 225 6.20 -8.28 14.45
C ASP A 225 7.52 -7.57 14.08
N PRO A 226 7.68 -6.31 14.49
CA PRO A 226 8.95 -5.61 14.34
C PRO A 226 10.09 -6.40 14.98
N VAL A 227 11.23 -6.50 14.29
CA VAL A 227 12.44 -7.08 14.88
C VAL A 227 12.94 -6.16 16.00
N ASP A 228 13.13 -6.73 17.19
CA ASP A 228 13.65 -6.04 18.36
C ASP A 228 15.18 -6.18 18.41
N TYR A 229 15.88 -5.17 17.89
CA TYR A 229 17.35 -5.14 17.85
C TYR A 229 18.02 -4.98 19.22
N SER A 230 17.26 -4.74 20.29
CA SER A 230 17.83 -4.68 21.65
C SER A 230 18.13 -6.08 22.22
N LYS A 231 17.56 -7.13 21.62
CA LYS A 231 17.74 -8.51 22.06
C LYS A 231 18.93 -9.17 21.36
N PRO A 232 19.69 -10.04 22.05
CA PRO A 232 20.74 -10.81 21.40
C PRO A 232 20.14 -11.80 20.40
N LEU A 233 20.86 -12.08 19.32
CA LEU A 233 20.48 -13.09 18.34
C LEU A 233 20.28 -14.46 19.01
N GLY A 234 19.19 -15.13 18.63
CA GLY A 234 18.90 -16.50 19.02
C GLY A 234 19.92 -17.49 18.44
N LYS A 235 19.93 -18.73 18.96
CA LYS A 235 20.85 -19.77 18.46
C LYS A 235 20.64 -20.08 16.98
N GLU A 236 19.39 -20.15 16.54
CA GLU A 236 19.02 -20.42 15.15
C GLU A 236 19.41 -19.26 14.22
N GLU A 237 19.13 -18.02 14.62
CA GLU A 237 19.52 -16.84 13.83
C GLU A 237 21.03 -16.74 13.67
N LYS A 238 21.79 -17.05 14.73
CA LYS A 238 23.26 -17.12 14.67
C LYS A 238 23.73 -18.20 13.71
N ALA A 239 23.15 -19.40 13.75
CA ALA A 239 23.51 -20.49 12.85
C ALA A 239 23.24 -20.10 11.39
N LEU A 240 22.05 -19.56 11.09
CA LEU A 240 21.70 -19.09 9.75
C LEU A 240 22.64 -17.99 9.24
N MET A 241 23.06 -17.08 10.11
CA MET A 241 24.02 -16.04 9.74
C MET A 241 25.41 -16.62 9.45
N LEU A 242 25.86 -17.59 10.25
CA LEU A 242 27.15 -18.25 10.01
C LEU A 242 27.13 -19.02 8.68
N ASP A 243 26.09 -19.83 8.43
CA ASP A 243 25.93 -20.54 7.17
C ASP A 243 25.89 -19.58 5.96
N PHE A 244 25.24 -18.42 6.11
CA PHE A 244 25.23 -17.39 5.08
C PHE A 244 26.62 -16.79 4.86
N LEU A 245 27.38 -16.51 5.91
CA LEU A 245 28.75 -15.99 5.82
C LEU A 245 29.73 -17.00 5.22
N ASP A 246 29.51 -18.29 5.44
CA ASP A 246 30.31 -19.35 4.83
C ASP A 246 30.22 -19.30 3.29
N ALA A 247 29.08 -18.88 2.72
CA ALA A 247 28.93 -18.69 1.28
C ALA A 247 29.80 -17.55 0.70
N PHE A 248 30.29 -16.62 1.55
CA PHE A 248 31.20 -15.55 1.17
C PHE A 248 32.65 -15.83 1.57
N SER A 249 32.86 -16.83 2.43
CA SER A 249 34.17 -17.19 2.91
C SER A 249 34.84 -18.11 1.89
N ILE A 250 35.91 -17.62 1.28
CA ILE A 250 36.81 -18.47 0.50
C ILE A 250 37.89 -18.95 1.47
N ASP A 251 38.05 -20.27 1.63
CA ASP A 251 39.08 -20.89 2.50
C ASP A 251 40.54 -20.63 2.04
N THR A 252 40.72 -19.88 0.95
CA THR A 252 42.03 -19.43 0.48
C THR A 252 42.24 -17.98 0.85
N GLN A 253 43.41 -17.65 1.41
CA GLN A 253 43.84 -16.26 1.61
C GLN A 253 43.58 -15.47 0.31
N PHE A 254 42.62 -14.55 0.37
CA PHE A 254 42.32 -13.65 -0.73
C PHE A 254 43.50 -12.68 -0.87
N GLU A 255 44.46 -13.01 -1.73
CA GLU A 255 45.41 -12.02 -2.23
C GLU A 255 44.61 -11.04 -3.09
N GLY A 256 44.20 -9.93 -2.48
CA GLY A 256 43.36 -8.94 -3.15
C GLY A 256 43.90 -8.53 -4.51
N MET A 257 43.01 -8.18 -5.43
CA MET A 257 43.38 -7.54 -6.70
C MET A 257 43.80 -6.09 -6.44
N VAL A 258 44.95 -5.89 -5.79
CA VAL A 258 45.67 -4.62 -5.86
C VAL A 258 46.50 -4.67 -7.13
N PRO A 259 46.22 -3.85 -8.16
CA PRO A 259 47.09 -3.75 -9.31
C PRO A 259 48.50 -3.39 -8.81
N LYS A 260 49.50 -4.22 -9.11
CA LYS A 260 50.88 -4.09 -8.60
C LYS A 260 51.61 -2.80 -9.03
N ASP A 261 50.97 -1.94 -9.83
CA ASP A 261 51.58 -0.76 -10.45
C ASP A 261 50.94 0.58 -10.05
N ILE A 262 50.15 0.65 -8.97
CA ILE A 262 49.67 1.95 -8.47
C ILE A 262 50.69 2.53 -7.49
N ASN A 263 51.46 3.49 -8.00
CA ASN A 263 52.35 4.34 -7.22
C ASN A 263 51.55 5.04 -6.10
N SER A 264 51.91 4.78 -4.84
CA SER A 264 51.18 5.23 -3.63
C SER A 264 51.01 6.75 -3.55
N ASP A 265 51.88 7.49 -4.22
CA ASP A 265 51.91 8.96 -4.17
C ASP A 265 50.84 9.64 -5.03
N LYS A 266 50.01 8.88 -5.76
CA LYS A 266 48.87 9.41 -6.55
C LYS A 266 47.48 8.98 -6.05
N LEU A 267 47.40 8.19 -4.97
CA LEU A 267 46.13 7.67 -4.45
C LEU A 267 45.43 8.64 -3.48
N GLU A 268 46.13 9.63 -2.92
CA GLU A 268 45.53 10.57 -1.96
C GLU A 268 44.51 11.55 -2.58
N GLU A 269 44.45 11.68 -3.91
CA GLU A 269 43.62 12.71 -4.55
C GLU A 269 42.38 12.20 -5.32
N SER A 270 42.10 10.89 -5.38
CA SER A 270 41.03 10.39 -6.27
C SER A 270 40.12 9.25 -5.78
N ALA A 271 40.01 9.02 -4.47
CA ALA A 271 39.00 8.10 -3.95
C ALA A 271 38.23 8.68 -2.76
N LYS A 272 37.42 9.71 -3.00
CA LYS A 272 36.22 9.90 -2.18
C LYS A 272 35.28 8.74 -2.50
N TYR A 273 35.26 7.73 -1.63
CA TYR A 273 34.26 6.67 -1.68
C TYR A 273 32.90 7.29 -1.37
N LEU A 274 32.12 7.61 -2.42
CA LEU A 274 30.74 8.13 -2.34
C LEU A 274 29.72 7.00 -2.09
N ASP A 275 30.07 6.05 -1.22
CA ASP A 275 29.20 4.92 -0.87
C ASP A 275 28.67 5.02 0.57
N ASP A 276 28.80 6.21 1.17
CA ASP A 276 28.15 6.55 2.43
C ASP A 276 26.77 7.20 2.13
N PRO A 277 25.65 6.66 2.63
CA PRO A 277 24.31 7.23 2.41
C PRO A 277 24.14 8.68 2.89
N GLU A 278 25.04 9.19 3.75
CA GLU A 278 25.05 10.59 4.18
C GLU A 278 25.54 11.57 3.10
N ASP A 279 26.30 11.09 2.10
CA ASP A 279 26.87 11.92 1.03
C ASP A 279 25.90 12.13 -0.16
N TRP A 280 24.67 11.61 -0.09
CA TRP A 280 23.65 11.69 -1.15
C TRP A 280 22.59 12.78 -0.92
N GLN A 281 22.94 13.85 -0.19
CA GLN A 281 22.04 15.01 0.02
C GLN A 281 22.15 16.07 -1.07
#